data_AF-A0A521WZU7-F1
#
_entry.id   AF-A0A521WZU7-F1
#
_cell.length_a   1.000
_cell.length_b   1.000
_cell.length_c   1.000
_cell.angle_alpha   90.00
_cell.angle_beta   90.00
_cell.angle_gamma   90.00
#
_symmetry.space_group_name_H-M   'P 1'
#
loop_
_entity.id
_entity.type
_entity.pdbx_description
1 polymer ?
#
loop_
_entity_poly.entity_id
_entity_poly.type
_entity_poly.pdbx_seq_one_letter_code
_entity_poly.pdbx_strand_id
1 'polypeptide(L)'
;MTTINKYISSIILTLSFSSAHATTIYEQNYDPTIFGAYYADQGQHLYDDFTITTNASVNSLTFWGTYWIDGIAPNPANFDITIGDSPSNIDNIFSATATPTITDTGFDHNGQPGANILEFNITFNTVIQLAANTQYFLGIYSNDNNPTNRFEWIRSNQTGTLYSNGNPSELGNTSFRLSSTSTNVPEPTTTVLMGLGFAGLGYARRRKAQA
;
A
#
# COMPACT_ATOMS: atom_id res chain seq x y z
N MET A 1 34.67 -59.00 -16.57
CA MET A 1 33.31 -58.45 -16.38
C MET A 1 33.48 -57.08 -15.74
N THR A 2 33.30 -56.00 -16.52
CA THR A 2 33.59 -54.64 -16.05
C THR A 2 32.37 -53.77 -16.32
N THR A 3 31.61 -53.49 -15.28
CA THR A 3 30.36 -52.72 -15.31
C THR A 3 30.70 -51.22 -15.31
N ILE A 4 30.46 -50.54 -16.43
CA ILE A 4 30.64 -49.08 -16.55
C ILE A 4 29.37 -48.41 -16.03
N ASN A 5 29.43 -47.83 -14.84
CA ASN A 5 28.37 -47.01 -14.25
C ASN A 5 28.32 -45.65 -14.96
N LYS A 6 27.27 -45.42 -15.77
CA LYS A 6 26.96 -44.10 -16.33
C LYS A 6 26.19 -43.28 -15.31
N TYR A 7 26.86 -42.33 -14.65
CA TYR A 7 26.20 -41.33 -13.81
C TYR A 7 25.54 -40.27 -14.69
N ILE A 8 24.20 -40.32 -14.79
CA ILE A 8 23.40 -39.23 -15.36
C ILE A 8 23.29 -38.15 -14.27
N SER A 9 24.10 -37.10 -14.39
CA SER A 9 23.93 -35.90 -13.56
C SER A 9 22.77 -35.07 -14.12
N SER A 10 21.62 -35.12 -13.46
CA SER A 10 20.49 -34.23 -13.74
C SER A 10 20.79 -32.84 -13.21
N ILE A 11 20.93 -31.86 -14.11
CA ILE A 11 20.94 -30.44 -13.74
C ILE A 11 19.49 -30.02 -13.57
N ILE A 12 19.07 -29.77 -12.33
CA ILE A 12 17.78 -29.16 -12.01
C ILE A 12 17.96 -27.65 -12.16
N LEU A 13 17.30 -27.05 -13.15
CA LEU A 13 17.22 -25.61 -13.31
C LEU A 13 16.05 -25.09 -12.47
N THR A 14 16.34 -24.48 -11.33
CA THR A 14 15.35 -23.76 -10.53
C THR A 14 15.05 -22.42 -11.21
N LEU A 15 13.81 -22.26 -11.69
CA LEU A 15 13.28 -20.97 -12.13
C LEU A 15 12.93 -20.15 -10.89
N SER A 16 13.60 -19.01 -10.72
CA SER A 16 13.29 -18.05 -9.67
C SER A 16 12.15 -17.16 -10.14
N PHE A 17 10.94 -17.35 -9.60
CA PHE A 17 9.85 -16.42 -9.83
C PHE A 17 10.11 -15.16 -9.01
N SER A 18 10.17 -13.99 -9.66
CA SER A 18 10.19 -12.72 -8.95
C SER A 18 8.74 -12.36 -8.60
N SER A 19 8.38 -12.41 -7.31
CA SER A 19 7.12 -11.84 -6.85
C SER A 19 7.17 -10.33 -7.05
N ALA A 20 6.20 -9.79 -7.79
CA ALA A 20 5.98 -8.36 -7.83
C ALA A 20 5.52 -7.90 -6.44
N HIS A 21 6.42 -7.28 -5.69
CA HIS A 21 6.05 -6.64 -4.42
C HIS A 21 5.59 -5.22 -4.69
N ALA A 22 4.54 -4.80 -4.00
CA ALA A 22 4.16 -3.39 -3.97
C ALA A 22 5.34 -2.58 -3.42
N THR A 23 5.72 -1.53 -4.13
CA THR A 23 6.78 -0.62 -3.69
C THR A 23 6.15 0.48 -2.86
N THR A 24 6.55 0.60 -1.60
CA THR A 24 6.16 1.72 -0.74
C THR A 24 6.73 3.02 -1.30
N ILE A 25 5.86 3.98 -1.56
CA ILE A 25 6.21 5.33 -2.03
C ILE A 25 6.37 6.28 -0.84
N TYR A 26 5.42 6.21 0.09
CA TYR A 26 5.38 7.04 1.29
C TYR A 26 4.69 6.26 2.41
N GLU A 27 5.16 6.41 3.66
CA GLU A 27 4.59 5.73 4.81
C GLU A 27 4.73 6.56 6.10
N GLN A 28 3.58 6.75 6.74
CA GLN A 28 3.42 7.21 8.11
C GLN A 28 2.90 6.02 8.93
N ASN A 29 3.81 5.33 9.61
CA ASN A 29 3.48 4.12 10.39
C ASN A 29 2.46 4.45 11.49
N TYR A 30 1.46 3.59 11.65
CA TYR A 30 0.59 3.66 12.83
C TYR A 30 1.37 3.24 14.08
N ASP A 31 1.01 3.84 15.21
CA ASP A 31 1.52 3.45 16.52
C ASP A 31 0.35 3.17 17.47
N PRO A 32 0.11 1.91 17.85
CA PRO A 32 -1.04 1.55 18.68
C PRO A 32 -0.93 2.12 20.11
N THR A 33 0.23 2.64 20.51
CA THR A 33 0.48 3.20 21.83
C THR A 33 0.18 4.70 21.93
N ILE A 34 0.00 5.38 20.79
CA ILE A 34 -0.27 6.82 20.78
C ILE A 34 -1.75 7.08 21.06
N PHE A 35 -1.99 7.86 22.10
CA PHE A 35 -3.33 8.27 22.48
C PHE A 35 -3.90 9.32 21.52
N GLY A 36 -5.19 9.16 21.24
CA GLY A 36 -5.99 10.09 20.45
C GLY A 36 -6.27 9.56 19.05
N ALA A 37 -7.43 9.95 18.56
CA ALA A 37 -7.90 9.67 17.23
C ALA A 37 -8.73 10.86 16.73
N TYR A 38 -8.91 10.97 15.41
CA TYR A 38 -9.56 12.13 14.81
C TYR A 38 -10.73 11.71 13.93
N TYR A 39 -11.88 12.32 14.19
CA TYR A 39 -13.10 12.12 13.40
C TYR A 39 -12.92 12.68 11.98
N ALA A 40 -13.20 11.85 10.99
CA ALA A 40 -13.26 12.25 9.59
C ALA A 40 -14.62 11.89 8.97
N ASP A 41 -15.68 12.30 9.65
CA ASP A 41 -17.08 12.05 9.29
C ASP A 41 -17.96 13.25 9.71
N GLN A 42 -19.26 13.18 9.42
CA GLN A 42 -20.25 14.21 9.79
C GLN A 42 -19.87 15.65 9.38
N GLY A 43 -19.31 15.80 8.18
CA GLY A 43 -18.86 17.09 7.65
C GLY A 43 -17.52 17.59 8.21
N GLN A 44 -16.81 16.79 9.01
CA GLN A 44 -15.42 17.03 9.34
C GLN A 44 -14.52 16.33 8.33
N HIS A 45 -13.86 17.12 7.48
CA HIS A 45 -12.83 16.62 6.57
C HIS A 45 -11.47 16.82 7.20
N LEU A 46 -10.67 15.76 7.24
CA LEU A 46 -9.30 15.79 7.70
C LEU A 46 -8.35 15.59 6.53
N TYR A 47 -7.27 16.36 6.53
CA TYR A 47 -6.20 16.26 5.55
C TYR A 47 -4.85 16.13 6.25
N ASP A 48 -4.04 15.18 5.81
CA ASP A 48 -2.68 14.98 6.28
C ASP A 48 -1.69 15.38 5.20
N ASP A 49 -0.65 16.12 5.57
CA ASP A 49 0.37 16.57 4.64
C ASP A 49 1.48 15.53 4.45
N PHE A 50 1.92 15.36 3.20
CA PHE A 50 3.06 14.52 2.89
C PHE A 50 3.88 15.09 1.73
N THR A 51 5.16 14.73 1.70
CA THR A 51 6.06 15.10 0.61
C THR A 51 6.77 13.85 0.11
N ILE A 52 6.77 13.65 -1.21
CA ILE A 52 7.54 12.57 -1.84
C ILE A 52 8.86 13.12 -2.38
N THR A 53 9.93 12.34 -2.28
CA THR A 53 11.28 12.78 -2.66
C THR A 53 11.64 12.50 -4.11
N THR A 54 10.87 11.62 -4.77
CA THR A 54 11.05 11.23 -6.17
C THR A 54 9.70 11.21 -6.89
N ASN A 55 9.71 11.31 -8.23
CA ASN A 55 8.48 11.16 -9.02
C ASN A 55 7.93 9.76 -8.80
N ALA A 56 6.63 9.64 -8.54
CA ALA A 56 6.02 8.38 -8.18
C ALA A 56 4.65 8.17 -8.85
N SER A 57 4.34 6.91 -9.11
CA SER A 57 3.04 6.46 -9.62
C SER A 57 2.32 5.67 -8.52
N VAL A 58 1.33 6.27 -7.88
CA VAL A 58 0.54 5.66 -6.80
C VAL A 58 -0.68 4.99 -7.39
N ASN A 59 -1.01 3.78 -6.94
CA ASN A 59 -2.29 3.14 -7.26
C ASN A 59 -2.85 2.31 -6.09
N SER A 60 -2.26 2.41 -4.92
CA SER A 60 -2.76 1.77 -3.71
C SER A 60 -2.55 2.67 -2.50
N LEU A 61 -3.53 2.63 -1.60
CA LEU A 61 -3.55 3.33 -0.33
C LEU A 61 -3.89 2.32 0.77
N THR A 62 -3.03 2.25 1.79
CA THR A 62 -3.35 1.62 3.07
C THR A 62 -3.52 2.73 4.10
N PHE A 63 -4.52 2.64 4.97
CA PHE A 63 -4.66 3.54 6.11
C PHE A 63 -5.21 2.80 7.32
N TRP A 64 -5.02 3.38 8.51
CA TRP A 64 -5.45 2.77 9.76
C TRP A 64 -6.44 3.66 10.50
N GLY A 65 -7.49 3.04 11.01
CA GLY A 65 -8.56 3.70 11.75
C GLY A 65 -9.22 2.75 12.72
N THR A 66 -10.15 3.28 13.50
CA THR A 66 -11.01 2.49 14.39
C THR A 66 -12.45 2.97 14.30
N TYR A 67 -13.35 2.10 14.72
CA TYR A 67 -14.76 2.39 14.94
C TYR A 67 -15.00 2.31 16.44
N TRP A 68 -14.99 3.47 17.11
CA TRP A 68 -14.70 3.55 18.55
C TRP A 68 -15.66 2.77 19.45
N ILE A 69 -16.94 2.63 19.07
CA ILE A 69 -17.94 2.03 19.97
C ILE A 69 -17.89 0.50 19.98
N ASP A 70 -17.79 -0.12 18.81
CA ASP A 70 -17.88 -1.59 18.70
C ASP A 70 -16.68 -2.23 18.01
N GLY A 71 -15.75 -1.43 17.48
CA GLY A 71 -14.55 -1.89 16.77
C GLY A 71 -14.86 -2.58 15.45
N ILE A 72 -16.09 -2.44 14.96
CA ILE A 72 -16.60 -3.13 13.77
C ILE A 72 -16.89 -2.09 12.71
N ALA A 73 -16.10 -2.13 11.64
CA ALA A 73 -16.41 -1.35 10.45
C ALA A 73 -17.73 -1.80 9.81
N PRO A 74 -18.50 -0.87 9.21
CA PRO A 74 -19.66 -1.23 8.41
C PRO A 74 -19.25 -2.09 7.21
N ASN A 75 -20.21 -2.87 6.70
CA ASN A 75 -20.00 -3.72 5.52
C ASN A 75 -21.08 -3.44 4.46
N PRO A 76 -20.76 -2.77 3.35
CA PRO A 76 -19.44 -2.20 3.02
C PRO A 76 -19.15 -0.90 3.78
N ALA A 77 -17.89 -0.67 4.17
CA ALA A 77 -17.42 0.66 4.55
C ALA A 77 -17.08 1.45 3.28
N ASN A 78 -17.44 2.73 3.23
CA ASN A 78 -17.20 3.57 2.06
C ASN A 78 -16.48 4.85 2.45
N PHE A 79 -15.44 5.18 1.69
CA PHE A 79 -14.62 6.35 1.96
C PHE A 79 -14.48 7.20 0.70
N ASP A 80 -14.61 8.51 0.86
CA ASP A 80 -14.17 9.48 -0.13
C ASP A 80 -12.71 9.81 0.11
N ILE A 81 -11.89 9.54 -0.89
CA ILE A 81 -10.45 9.76 -0.90
C ILE A 81 -10.15 10.95 -1.80
N THR A 82 -9.31 11.85 -1.32
CA THR A 82 -8.83 13.03 -2.07
C THR A 82 -7.34 13.17 -1.90
N ILE A 83 -6.65 13.53 -2.99
CA ILE A 83 -5.26 13.99 -2.95
C ILE A 83 -5.20 15.32 -3.67
N GLY A 84 -4.69 16.36 -3.01
CA GLY A 84 -4.59 17.72 -3.55
C GLY A 84 -3.27 18.39 -3.20
N ASP A 85 -3.08 19.60 -3.73
CA ASP A 85 -1.94 20.50 -3.44
C ASP A 85 -2.28 21.55 -2.37
N SER A 86 -3.50 21.52 -1.84
CA SER A 86 -3.95 22.32 -0.71
C SER A 86 -4.71 21.44 0.30
N PRO A 87 -4.76 21.81 1.59
CA PRO A 87 -5.52 21.09 2.61
C PRO A 87 -7.04 21.33 2.49
N SER A 88 -7.56 21.56 1.28
CA SER A 88 -8.96 21.85 1.02
C SER A 88 -9.51 20.94 -0.07
N ASN A 89 -10.84 20.79 -0.13
CA ASN A 89 -11.50 19.98 -1.16
C ASN A 89 -11.60 20.66 -2.53
N ILE A 90 -11.01 21.85 -2.71
CA ILE A 90 -11.27 22.70 -3.88
C ILE A 90 -10.40 22.29 -5.08
N ASP A 91 -9.13 21.95 -4.85
CA ASP A 91 -8.14 21.69 -5.90
C ASP A 91 -7.54 20.27 -5.79
N ASN A 92 -8.41 19.27 -5.99
CA ASN A 92 -8.00 17.86 -5.93
C ASN A 92 -7.34 17.40 -7.24
N ILE A 93 -6.12 16.87 -7.14
CA ILE A 93 -5.41 16.16 -8.22
C ILE A 93 -6.05 14.79 -8.47
N PHE A 94 -6.57 14.18 -7.40
CA PHE A 94 -7.28 12.90 -7.45
C PHE A 94 -8.45 12.92 -6.47
N SER A 95 -9.57 12.34 -6.89
CA SER A 95 -10.70 12.05 -6.00
C SER A 95 -11.36 10.74 -6.43
N ALA A 96 -11.72 9.91 -5.45
CA ALA A 96 -12.49 8.69 -5.67
C ALA A 96 -13.26 8.29 -4.41
N THR A 97 -14.44 7.71 -4.60
CA THR A 97 -15.09 6.91 -3.56
C THR A 97 -14.61 5.46 -3.69
N ALA A 98 -14.24 4.83 -2.57
CA ALA A 98 -13.71 3.47 -2.56
C ALA A 98 -14.26 2.65 -1.38
N THR A 99 -14.36 1.34 -1.62
CA THR A 99 -14.70 0.33 -0.62
C THR A 99 -13.42 -0.48 -0.32
N PRO A 100 -12.73 -0.24 0.80
CA PRO A 100 -11.51 -0.95 1.13
C PRO A 100 -11.76 -2.41 1.49
N THR A 101 -10.73 -3.25 1.33
CA THR A 101 -10.64 -4.49 2.09
C THR A 101 -10.17 -4.17 3.50
N ILE A 102 -10.81 -4.76 4.51
CA ILE A 102 -10.59 -4.42 5.92
C ILE A 102 -9.97 -5.62 6.62
N THR A 103 -8.92 -5.38 7.41
CA THR A 103 -8.25 -6.40 8.22
C THR A 103 -8.04 -5.88 9.63
N ASP A 104 -8.41 -6.67 10.63
CA ASP A 104 -8.09 -6.37 12.03
C ASP A 104 -6.59 -6.57 12.27
N THR A 105 -5.94 -5.57 12.86
CA THR A 105 -4.51 -5.62 13.18
C THR A 105 -4.18 -6.48 14.40
N GLY A 106 -5.19 -6.85 15.19
CA GLY A 106 -5.04 -7.55 16.47
C GLY A 106 -4.66 -6.64 17.64
N PHE A 107 -4.75 -5.32 17.46
CA PHE A 107 -4.50 -4.32 18.48
C PHE A 107 -5.78 -3.53 18.77
N ASP A 108 -6.01 -3.23 20.05
CA ASP A 108 -7.07 -2.32 20.49
C ASP A 108 -6.52 -0.90 20.64
N HIS A 109 -7.27 0.10 20.17
CA HIS A 109 -6.91 1.49 20.34
C HIS A 109 -6.91 1.86 21.83
N ASN A 110 -5.79 2.39 22.32
CA ASN A 110 -5.56 2.71 23.73
C ASN A 110 -5.75 1.52 24.69
N GLY A 111 -5.64 0.29 24.19
CA GLY A 111 -5.92 -0.93 24.95
C GLY A 111 -7.36 -1.08 25.42
N GLN A 112 -8.30 -0.31 24.83
CA GLN A 112 -9.73 -0.38 25.14
C GLN A 112 -10.33 -1.61 24.42
N PRO A 113 -10.79 -2.65 25.14
CA PRO A 113 -11.30 -3.86 24.50
C PRO A 113 -12.48 -3.55 23.58
N GLY A 114 -12.38 -3.99 22.32
CA GLY A 114 -13.42 -3.77 21.32
C GLY A 114 -13.28 -2.45 20.57
N ALA A 115 -12.23 -1.65 20.79
CA ALA A 115 -11.87 -0.53 19.93
C ALA A 115 -10.80 -0.98 18.92
N ASN A 116 -11.08 -2.01 18.13
CA ASN A 116 -10.09 -2.65 17.25
C ASN A 116 -9.49 -1.62 16.28
N ILE A 117 -8.17 -1.66 16.12
CA ILE A 117 -7.47 -0.95 15.05
C ILE A 117 -7.59 -1.78 13.79
N LEU A 118 -8.17 -1.17 12.76
CA LEU A 118 -8.44 -1.78 11.48
C LEU A 118 -7.49 -1.19 10.42
N GLU A 119 -6.94 -2.07 9.59
CA GLU A 119 -6.21 -1.73 8.37
C GLU A 119 -7.17 -1.75 7.18
N PHE A 120 -7.23 -0.62 6.48
CA PHE A 120 -8.05 -0.44 5.28
C PHE A 120 -7.15 -0.37 4.06
N ASN A 121 -7.33 -1.30 3.12
CA ASN A 121 -6.55 -1.37 1.89
C ASN A 121 -7.41 -1.05 0.67
N ILE A 122 -6.99 -0.05 -0.12
CA ILE A 122 -7.63 0.38 -1.36
C ILE A 122 -6.64 0.18 -2.52
N THR A 123 -7.16 -0.33 -3.63
CA THR A 123 -6.49 -0.29 -4.94
C THR A 123 -7.28 0.60 -5.88
N PHE A 124 -6.63 1.62 -6.43
CA PHE A 124 -7.24 2.55 -7.37
C PHE A 124 -7.20 1.98 -8.79
N ASN A 125 -8.28 2.20 -9.54
CA ASN A 125 -8.33 1.89 -10.98
C ASN A 125 -7.55 2.90 -11.84
N THR A 126 -7.15 4.03 -11.24
CA THR A 126 -6.39 5.09 -11.89
C THR A 126 -5.03 5.22 -11.21
N VAL A 127 -3.98 5.35 -12.02
CA VAL A 127 -2.64 5.65 -11.51
C VAL A 127 -2.51 7.15 -11.28
N ILE A 128 -2.19 7.52 -10.05
CA ILE A 128 -1.99 8.90 -9.61
C ILE A 128 -0.52 9.24 -9.80
N GLN A 129 -0.23 10.25 -10.62
CA GLN A 129 1.13 10.73 -10.85
C GLN A 129 1.45 11.84 -9.86
N LEU A 130 2.48 11.66 -9.05
CA LEU A 130 2.94 12.63 -8.09
C LEU A 130 4.37 13.07 -8.45
N ALA A 131 4.61 14.37 -8.50
CA ALA A 131 5.91 14.97 -8.72
C ALA A 131 6.77 14.98 -7.44
N ALA A 132 8.07 14.77 -7.61
CA ALA A 132 9.08 14.87 -6.56
C ALA A 132 9.08 16.26 -5.90
N ASN A 133 9.47 16.30 -4.63
CA ASN A 133 9.66 17.52 -3.83
C ASN A 133 8.44 18.45 -3.83
N THR A 134 7.25 17.88 -3.96
CA THR A 134 5.97 18.59 -3.92
C THR A 134 5.22 18.13 -2.68
N GLN A 135 4.69 19.09 -1.91
CA GLN A 135 3.82 18.81 -0.77
C GLN A 135 2.41 18.52 -1.30
N TYR A 136 1.83 17.44 -0.82
CA TYR A 136 0.47 17.03 -1.11
C TYR A 136 -0.31 16.86 0.18
N PHE A 137 -1.62 16.80 0.06
CA PHE A 137 -2.54 16.58 1.17
C PHE A 137 -3.42 15.37 0.85
N LEU A 138 -3.43 14.38 1.74
CA LEU A 138 -4.34 13.23 1.67
C LEU A 138 -5.55 13.51 2.54
N GLY A 139 -6.73 13.57 1.95
CA GLY A 139 -7.99 13.59 2.67
C GLY A 139 -8.71 12.25 2.57
N ILE A 140 -9.15 11.71 3.71
CA ILE A 140 -10.08 10.58 3.76
C ILE A 140 -11.28 11.01 4.58
N TYR A 141 -12.46 10.76 4.03
CA TYR A 141 -13.72 11.02 4.67
C TYR A 141 -14.56 9.75 4.67
N SER A 142 -15.03 9.31 5.84
CA SER A 142 -15.98 8.19 5.93
C SER A 142 -17.37 8.68 5.55
N ASN A 143 -17.98 7.98 4.59
CA ASN A 143 -19.36 8.21 4.17
C ASN A 143 -20.38 7.51 5.08
N ASP A 144 -19.92 6.94 6.20
CA ASP A 144 -20.77 6.20 7.12
C ASP A 144 -21.53 7.19 8.01
N ASN A 145 -22.85 7.21 7.86
CA ASN A 145 -23.71 8.15 8.57
C ASN A 145 -24.16 7.64 9.94
N ASN A 146 -23.47 6.66 10.53
CA ASN A 146 -23.84 6.13 11.84
C ASN A 146 -23.36 7.11 12.93
N PRO A 147 -24.26 7.81 13.63
CA PRO A 147 -23.85 8.81 14.61
C PRO A 147 -23.23 8.20 15.87
N THR A 148 -23.47 6.91 16.10
CA THR A 148 -22.96 6.19 17.27
C THR A 148 -21.62 5.53 16.96
N ASN A 149 -21.44 4.96 15.79
CA ASN A 149 -20.21 4.27 15.45
C ASN A 149 -19.47 5.01 14.33
N ARG A 150 -18.55 5.88 14.75
CA ARG A 150 -17.85 6.83 13.89
C ARG A 150 -16.47 6.32 13.55
N PHE A 151 -16.03 6.61 12.33
CA PHE A 151 -14.65 6.37 11.93
C PHE A 151 -13.73 7.39 12.59
N GLU A 152 -12.68 6.89 13.22
CA GLU A 152 -11.62 7.70 13.80
C GLU A 152 -10.27 7.27 13.22
N TRP A 153 -9.47 8.25 12.81
CA TRP A 153 -8.11 8.01 12.34
C TRP A 153 -7.19 7.57 13.46
N ILE A 154 -6.39 6.52 13.21
CA ILE A 154 -5.26 6.22 14.09
C ILE A 154 -4.09 7.14 13.75
N ARG A 155 -3.47 7.67 14.81
CA ARG A 155 -2.33 8.58 14.71
C ARG A 155 -1.04 7.84 14.37
N SER A 156 -0.19 8.49 13.59
CA SER A 156 1.18 8.03 13.40
C SER A 156 2.10 8.53 14.52
N ASN A 157 3.27 7.90 14.66
CA ASN A 157 4.33 8.36 15.55
C ASN A 157 5.20 9.47 14.97
N GLN A 158 4.83 9.98 13.80
CA GLN A 158 5.56 11.03 13.12
C GLN A 158 4.99 12.41 13.50
N THR A 159 5.86 13.42 13.45
CA THR A 159 5.46 14.82 13.61
C THR A 159 4.98 15.39 12.28
N GLY A 160 3.89 16.13 12.29
CA GLY A 160 3.42 16.93 11.16
C GLY A 160 2.18 17.75 11.51
N THR A 161 1.45 18.20 10.49
CA THR A 161 0.26 19.05 10.67
C THR A 161 -0.96 18.40 10.04
N LEU A 162 -1.93 18.03 10.87
CA LEU A 162 -3.28 17.72 10.42
C LEU A 162 -4.02 19.01 10.08
N TYR A 163 -4.87 18.97 9.06
CA TYR A 163 -5.77 20.06 8.73
C TYR A 163 -7.21 19.59 8.86
N SER A 164 -8.03 20.35 9.59
CA SER A 164 -9.46 20.11 9.73
C SER A 164 -10.23 21.18 8.95
N ASN A 165 -10.97 20.76 7.93
CA ASN A 165 -11.69 21.65 7.02
C ASN A 165 -10.80 22.79 6.48
N GLY A 166 -9.55 22.46 6.13
CA GLY A 166 -8.56 23.42 5.63
C GLY A 166 -7.83 24.27 6.67
N ASN A 167 -8.15 24.14 7.96
CA ASN A 167 -7.47 24.87 9.02
C ASN A 167 -6.43 23.97 9.69
N PRO A 168 -5.19 24.46 9.90
CA PRO A 168 -4.16 23.68 10.58
C PRO A 168 -4.59 23.36 12.01
N SER A 169 -4.21 22.17 12.46
CA SER A 169 -4.55 21.61 13.75
C SER A 169 -3.29 21.02 14.36
N GLU A 170 -2.97 21.37 15.61
CA GLU A 170 -1.77 20.89 16.34
C GLU A 170 -1.87 19.42 16.78
N LEU A 171 -2.75 18.68 16.13
CA LEU A 171 -3.19 17.34 16.49
C LEU A 171 -2.24 16.25 15.94
N GLY A 172 -1.13 16.61 15.31
CA GLY A 172 -0.15 15.66 14.76
C GLY A 172 -0.62 15.08 13.43
N ASN A 173 -0.25 13.83 13.11
CA ASN A 173 -0.57 13.19 11.83
C ASN A 173 -1.39 11.90 12.01
N THR A 174 -2.06 11.51 10.94
CA THR A 174 -2.73 10.24 10.70
C THR A 174 -1.73 9.16 10.24
N SER A 175 -2.21 7.92 10.11
CA SER A 175 -1.41 6.79 9.67
C SER A 175 -1.87 6.32 8.31
N PHE A 176 -0.98 6.39 7.31
CA PHE A 176 -1.25 5.87 5.99
C PHE A 176 0.02 5.49 5.24
N ARG A 177 -0.16 4.70 4.18
CA ARG A 177 0.88 4.28 3.26
C ARG A 177 0.38 4.39 1.83
N LEU A 178 1.17 5.05 1.00
CA LEU A 178 0.98 5.09 -0.45
C LEU A 178 1.92 4.08 -1.10
N SER A 179 1.37 3.28 -2.00
CA SER A 179 2.11 2.23 -2.68
C SER A 179 1.86 2.25 -4.18
N SER A 180 2.86 1.78 -4.92
CA SER A 180 2.71 1.37 -6.30
C SER A 180 2.63 -0.14 -6.35
N THR A 181 1.55 -0.70 -6.89
CA THR A 181 1.61 -2.07 -7.38
C THR A 181 2.50 -2.03 -8.61
N SER A 182 3.66 -2.70 -8.50
CA SER A 182 4.51 -2.95 -9.65
C SER A 182 3.62 -3.58 -10.73
N THR A 183 3.40 -2.87 -11.83
CA THR A 183 2.79 -3.48 -13.01
C THR A 183 3.69 -4.64 -13.34
N ASN A 184 3.19 -5.88 -13.26
CA ASN A 184 3.96 -7.10 -13.53
C ASN A 184 4.90 -6.85 -14.70
N VAL A 185 6.17 -6.54 -14.41
CA VAL A 185 7.14 -6.28 -15.46
C VAL A 185 7.33 -7.65 -16.07
N PRO A 186 6.93 -7.89 -17.34
CA PRO A 186 7.14 -9.18 -17.95
C PRO A 186 8.62 -9.49 -17.78
N GLU A 187 8.94 -10.67 -17.23
CA GLU A 187 10.33 -11.05 -17.02
C GLU A 187 11.12 -10.72 -18.28
N PRO A 188 12.28 -10.05 -18.16
CA PRO A 188 13.04 -9.66 -19.33
C PRO A 188 13.20 -10.88 -20.25
N THR A 189 12.79 -10.77 -21.51
CA THR A 189 12.96 -11.84 -22.50
C THR A 189 14.43 -12.28 -22.62
N THR A 190 15.36 -11.47 -22.10
CA THR A 190 16.76 -11.80 -21.91
C THR A 190 17.00 -13.02 -21.01
N THR A 191 16.19 -13.26 -19.97
CA THR A 191 16.35 -14.47 -19.11
C THR A 191 16.00 -15.73 -19.90
N VAL A 192 14.92 -15.67 -20.68
CA VAL A 192 14.52 -16.75 -21.59
C VAL A 192 15.56 -16.96 -22.68
N LEU A 193 16.03 -15.88 -23.32
CA LEU A 193 17.06 -15.93 -24.35
C LEU A 193 18.41 -16.44 -23.81
N MET A 194 18.78 -16.06 -22.59
CA MET A 194 19.98 -16.56 -21.91
C MET A 194 19.85 -18.06 -21.63
N GLY A 195 18.69 -18.50 -21.13
CA GLY A 195 18.37 -19.91 -20.93
C GLY A 195 18.46 -20.71 -22.24
N LEU A 196 17.85 -20.20 -23.32
CA LEU A 196 17.93 -20.81 -24.65
C LEU A 196 19.35 -20.81 -25.21
N GLY A 197 20.13 -19.75 -24.98
CA GLY A 197 21.53 -19.66 -25.38
C GLY A 197 22.38 -20.73 -24.70
N PHE A 198 22.21 -20.92 -23.39
CA PHE A 198 22.90 -21.99 -22.67
C PHE A 198 22.46 -23.38 -23.11
N ALA A 199 21.17 -23.60 -23.34
CA ALA A 199 20.65 -24.85 -23.89
C ALA A 199 21.26 -25.15 -25.27
N GLY A 200 21.35 -24.13 -26.13
CA GLY A 200 21.98 -24.23 -27.45
C GLY A 200 23.47 -24.60 -27.39
N LEU A 201 24.23 -23.95 -26.50
CA LEU A 201 25.64 -24.27 -26.26
C LEU A 201 25.84 -25.69 -25.72
N GLY A 202 24.97 -26.12 -24.81
CA GLY A 202 24.97 -27.48 -24.29
C GLY A 202 24.74 -28.52 -25.39
N TYR A 203 23.75 -28.28 -26.26
CA TYR A 203 23.45 -29.15 -27.41
C TYR A 203 24.61 -29.21 -28.41
N ALA A 204 25.23 -28.08 -28.73
CA ALA A 204 26.37 -28.02 -29.65
C ALA A 204 27.58 -28.83 -29.15
N ARG A 205 27.89 -28.78 -27.84
CA ARG A 205 28.97 -29.59 -27.24
C ARG A 205 28.70 -31.08 -27.34
N ARG A 206 27.45 -31.52 -27.13
CA ARG A 206 27.08 -32.94 -27.23
C ARG A 206 27.29 -33.49 -28.64
N ARG A 207 26.96 -32.72 -29.67
CA ARG A 207 27.19 -33.14 -31.07
C ARG A 207 28.68 -33.35 -31.37
N LYS A 208 29.55 -32.50 -30.84
CA LYS A 208 31.00 -32.62 -31.05
C LYS A 208 31.62 -33.83 -30.34
N ALA A 209 31.07 -34.24 -29.19
CA ALA A 209 31.58 -35.41 -28.46
C ALA A 209 31.15 -36.76 -29.08
N GLN A 210 30.20 -36.75 -30.00
CA GLN A 210 29.65 -37.95 -30.68
C GLN A 210 30.18 -38.13 -32.11
N ALA A 211 30.87 -37.12 -32.65
CA ALA A 211 31.54 -37.16 -33.95
C ALA A 211 33.02 -37.50 -33.75
#